data_AF-A0A526YGH9-F1
#
_entry.id   AF-A0A526YGH9-F1
#
_cell.length_a   1.000
_cell.length_b   1.000
_cell.length_c   1.000
_cell.angle_alpha   90.00
_cell.angle_beta   90.00
_cell.angle_gamma   90.00
#
_symmetry.space_group_name_H-M   'P 1'
#
loop_
_entity.id
_entity.type
_entity.pdbx_description
1 polymer ?
#
loop_
_entity_poly.entity_id
_entity_poly.type
_entity_poly.pdbx_seq_one_letter_code
_entity_poly.pdbx_strand_id
1 'polypeptide(L)'
;KSGAPTWDLVDVDPFSAITLGGQGMLEPIDYSIVDKNKMRPGFGWEHAASTYFFSYVIAYDSEKFGSQAPTGMADFFDVTKFPGKRSLYKWGVSSWEAALLADGIAPASLYP
;
A
#
# COMPACT_ATOMS: atom_id res chain seq x y z
N LYS A 1 -1.93 0.87 26.37
CA LYS A 1 -0.45 0.88 26.42
C LYS A 1 -0.02 -0.03 27.57
N SER A 2 0.87 -1.01 27.34
CA SER A 2 1.37 -1.88 28.42
C SER A 2 2.42 -1.20 29.30
N GLY A 3 3.03 -0.10 28.82
CA GLY A 3 4.14 0.58 29.50
C GLY A 3 5.49 -0.11 29.35
N ALA A 4 5.57 -1.17 28.54
CA ALA A 4 6.78 -1.96 28.34
C ALA A 4 7.02 -2.19 26.83
N PRO A 5 7.49 -1.18 26.08
CA PRO A 5 7.87 -1.36 24.68
C PRO A 5 9.09 -2.29 24.58
N THR A 6 9.07 -3.20 23.61
CA THR A 6 10.18 -4.13 23.32
C THR A 6 10.80 -3.93 21.95
N TRP A 7 10.22 -3.04 21.14
CA TRP A 7 10.69 -2.72 19.79
C TRP A 7 11.14 -1.26 19.75
N ASP A 8 12.31 -1.01 19.18
CA ASP A 8 12.88 0.34 19.03
C ASP A 8 12.53 0.97 17.68
N LEU A 9 12.47 0.16 16.62
CA LEU A 9 12.12 0.59 15.27
C LEU A 9 11.14 -0.41 14.65
N VAL A 10 10.09 0.11 14.03
CA VAL A 10 9.04 -0.69 13.37
C VAL A 10 8.83 -0.21 11.95
N ASP A 11 8.59 -1.16 11.06
CA ASP A 11 8.16 -0.89 9.69
C ASP A 11 6.63 -0.88 9.66
N VAL A 12 6.06 0.25 9.21
CA VAL A 12 4.61 0.49 9.17
C VAL A 12 4.26 1.29 7.92
N ASP A 13 3.03 1.11 7.44
CA ASP A 13 2.47 1.97 6.41
C ASP A 13 2.21 3.39 6.95
N PRO A 14 2.16 4.42 6.07
CA PRO A 14 1.99 5.80 6.52
C PRO A 14 0.67 6.07 7.25
N PHE A 15 -0.41 5.34 6.95
CA PHE A 15 -1.71 5.54 7.60
C PHE A 15 -1.67 5.04 9.06
N SER A 16 -1.00 3.91 9.29
CA SER A 16 -0.70 3.40 10.62
C SER A 16 0.18 4.38 11.40
N ALA A 17 1.23 4.92 10.78
CA ALA A 17 2.10 5.91 11.44
C ALA A 17 1.34 7.18 11.87
N ILE A 18 0.48 7.73 11.00
CA ILE A 18 -0.34 8.90 11.33
C ILE A 18 -1.26 8.59 12.52
N THR A 19 -1.96 7.45 12.46
CA THR A 19 -2.92 7.05 13.50
C THR A 19 -2.23 6.80 14.84
N LEU A 20 -1.14 6.03 14.84
CA LEU A 20 -0.41 5.63 16.04
C LEU A 20 0.37 6.81 16.64
N GLY A 21 0.95 7.68 15.80
CA GLY A 21 1.56 8.94 16.23
C GLY A 21 0.57 9.83 16.98
N GLY A 22 -0.63 10.03 16.42
CA GLY A 22 -1.70 10.78 17.09
C GLY A 22 -2.19 10.16 18.41
N GLN A 23 -1.95 8.86 18.63
CA GLN A 23 -2.24 8.16 19.89
C GLN A 23 -1.04 8.15 20.87
N GLY A 24 0.07 8.79 20.51
CA GLY A 24 1.32 8.79 21.27
C GLY A 24 1.93 7.40 21.43
N MET A 25 1.75 6.53 20.43
CA MET A 25 2.33 5.18 20.40
C MET A 25 3.69 5.16 19.69
N LEU A 26 4.02 6.23 18.97
CA LEU A 26 5.28 6.42 18.24
C LEU A 26 5.91 7.72 18.72
N GLU A 27 7.24 7.75 18.76
CA GLU A 27 8.01 8.97 19.05
C GLU A 27 8.19 9.80 17.76
N PRO A 28 8.29 11.13 17.84
CA PRO A 28 8.64 11.97 16.70
C PRO A 28 10.02 11.62 16.13
N ILE A 29 10.17 11.74 14.81
CA ILE A 29 11.45 11.55 14.15
C ILE A 29 12.35 12.77 14.40
N ASP A 30 13.55 12.53 14.92
CA ASP A 30 14.58 13.55 15.03
C ASP A 30 15.27 13.80 13.67
N TYR A 31 14.80 14.83 12.97
CA TYR A 31 15.33 15.25 11.69
C TYR A 31 16.62 16.08 11.77
N SER A 32 17.17 16.32 12.96
CA SER A 32 18.57 16.75 13.08
C SER A 32 19.55 15.61 12.79
N ILE A 33 19.09 14.37 12.98
CA ILE A 33 19.83 13.13 12.71
C ILE A 33 19.38 12.51 11.38
N VAL A 34 18.07 12.45 11.14
CA VAL A 34 17.49 11.88 9.92
C VAL A 34 17.45 12.94 8.81
N ASP A 35 18.17 12.70 7.72
CA ASP A 35 18.24 13.64 6.59
C ASP A 35 16.97 13.57 5.71
N LYS A 36 16.10 14.58 5.81
CA LYS A 36 14.88 14.70 4.99
C LYS A 36 15.17 14.76 3.48
N ASN A 37 16.36 15.20 3.06
CA ASN A 37 16.69 15.31 1.64
C ASN A 37 16.94 13.95 0.97
N LYS A 38 17.09 12.89 1.77
CA LYS A 38 17.17 11.51 1.27
C LYS A 38 15.80 10.88 1.02
N MET A 39 14.72 11.60 1.30
CA MET A 39 13.35 11.18 1.05
C MET A 39 12.76 11.94 -0.14
N ARG A 40 11.72 11.36 -0.75
CA ARG A 40 10.92 12.12 -1.72
C ARG A 40 10.22 13.30 -1.02
N PRO A 41 10.07 14.47 -1.66
CA PRO A 41 9.32 15.58 -1.09
C PRO A 41 7.92 15.15 -0.64
N GLY A 42 7.55 15.48 0.60
CA GLY A 42 6.27 15.09 1.20
C GLY A 42 6.25 13.74 1.93
N PHE A 43 7.35 12.98 1.92
CA PHE A 43 7.45 11.65 2.55
C PHE A 43 8.29 11.62 3.85
N GLY A 44 8.50 12.79 4.45
CA GLY A 44 9.03 12.93 5.81
C GLY A 44 7.94 13.47 6.74
N TRP A 45 7.38 12.59 7.56
CA TRP A 45 6.28 12.90 8.49
C TRP A 45 6.79 13.12 9.92
N GLU A 46 5.96 13.64 10.80
CA GLU A 46 6.32 13.88 12.20
C GLU A 46 6.73 12.59 12.93
N HIS A 47 5.96 11.52 12.78
CA HIS A 47 6.14 10.25 13.48
C HIS A 47 6.63 9.10 12.57
N ALA A 48 7.06 9.40 11.34
CA ALA A 48 7.58 8.41 10.40
C ALA A 48 8.50 9.02 9.35
N ALA A 49 9.46 8.22 8.91
CA ALA A 49 10.43 8.53 7.86
C ALA A 49 10.32 7.48 6.75
N SER A 50 10.03 7.89 5.51
CA SER A 50 9.93 6.93 4.39
C SER A 50 11.31 6.35 4.03
N THR A 51 11.38 5.03 3.91
CA THR A 51 12.61 4.29 3.58
C THR A 51 12.52 3.55 2.25
N TYR A 52 11.32 3.19 1.79
CA TYR A 52 11.10 2.53 0.50
C TYR A 52 9.71 2.80 -0.07
N PHE A 53 9.55 2.48 -1.36
CA PHE A 53 8.28 2.51 -2.09
C PHE A 53 8.01 1.12 -2.65
N PHE A 54 6.74 0.74 -2.71
CA PHE A 54 6.30 -0.50 -3.33
C PHE A 54 5.01 -0.26 -4.12
N SER A 55 4.63 -1.25 -4.92
CA SER A 55 3.41 -1.20 -5.72
C SER A 55 2.63 -2.49 -5.55
N TYR A 56 1.31 -2.36 -5.47
CA TYR A 56 0.41 -3.49 -5.68
C TYR A 56 0.26 -3.68 -7.20
N VAL A 57 0.63 -4.85 -7.69
CA VAL A 57 0.64 -5.17 -9.11
C VAL A 57 -0.15 -6.43 -9.38
N ILE A 58 -0.66 -6.56 -10.60
CA ILE A 58 -1.24 -7.82 -11.07
C ILE A 58 -0.08 -8.77 -11.39
N ALA A 59 -0.04 -9.89 -10.68
CA ALA A 59 0.80 -11.03 -11.02
C ALA A 59 -0.08 -12.17 -11.54
N TYR A 60 0.41 -12.91 -12.53
CA TYR A 60 -0.34 -13.98 -13.18
C TYR A 60 0.58 -15.14 -13.58
N ASP A 61 -0.02 -16.28 -13.85
CA ASP A 61 0.67 -17.47 -14.38
C ASP A 61 0.94 -17.30 -15.87
N SER A 62 2.20 -17.09 -16.23
CA SER A 62 2.61 -16.83 -17.62
C SER A 62 2.50 -18.05 -18.53
N GLU A 63 2.61 -19.28 -18.00
CA GLU A 63 2.43 -20.49 -18.80
C GLU A 63 0.97 -20.65 -19.21
N LYS A 64 0.06 -20.27 -18.30
CA LYS A 64 -1.38 -20.33 -18.54
C LYS A 64 -1.89 -19.23 -19.47
N PHE A 65 -1.47 -17.99 -19.26
CA PHE A 65 -2.05 -16.83 -19.96
C PHE A 65 -1.20 -16.34 -21.13
N GLY A 66 0.11 -16.59 -21.14
CA GLY A 66 0.98 -16.23 -22.26
C GLY A 66 0.78 -14.78 -22.74
N SER A 67 0.42 -14.64 -24.02
CA SER A 67 0.13 -13.34 -24.66
C SER A 67 -1.24 -12.74 -24.30
N GLN A 68 -2.13 -13.52 -23.69
CA GLN A 68 -3.45 -13.09 -23.20
C GLN A 68 -3.37 -12.81 -21.69
N ALA A 69 -2.37 -12.03 -21.26
CA ALA A 69 -2.21 -11.64 -19.87
C ALA A 69 -3.28 -10.61 -19.44
N PRO A 70 -3.74 -10.61 -18.18
CA PRO A 70 -4.58 -9.54 -17.66
C PRO A 70 -3.81 -8.21 -17.66
N THR A 71 -4.41 -7.15 -18.18
CA THR A 71 -3.76 -5.84 -18.38
C THR A 71 -4.22 -4.77 -17.39
N GLY A 72 -5.21 -5.07 -16.56
CA GLY A 72 -5.75 -4.16 -15.57
C GLY A 72 -6.76 -4.83 -14.65
N MET A 73 -7.33 -4.05 -13.73
CA MET A 73 -8.23 -4.60 -12.71
C MET A 73 -9.53 -5.15 -13.30
N ALA A 74 -10.05 -4.56 -14.39
CA ALA A 74 -11.19 -5.14 -15.11
C ALA A 74 -10.91 -6.58 -15.58
N ASP A 75 -9.73 -6.84 -16.14
CA ASP A 75 -9.31 -8.19 -16.55
C ASP A 75 -9.11 -9.12 -15.33
N PHE A 76 -8.56 -8.62 -14.22
CA PHE A 76 -8.37 -9.41 -13.00
C PHE A 76 -9.70 -9.96 -12.46
N PHE A 77 -10.74 -9.12 -12.46
CA PHE A 77 -12.10 -9.45 -12.00
C PHE A 77 -12.96 -10.16 -13.06
N ASP A 78 -12.58 -10.15 -14.35
CA ASP A 78 -13.28 -10.93 -15.39
C ASP A 78 -12.93 -12.43 -15.30
N VAL A 79 -13.72 -13.14 -14.49
CA VAL A 79 -13.57 -14.59 -14.28
C VAL A 79 -13.96 -15.43 -15.50
N THR A 80 -14.66 -14.85 -16.48
CA THR A 80 -15.08 -15.54 -17.69
C THR A 80 -13.97 -15.52 -18.74
N LYS A 81 -13.35 -14.35 -18.96
CA LYS A 81 -12.21 -14.18 -19.87
C LYS A 81 -10.93 -14.76 -19.28
N PHE A 82 -10.73 -14.67 -17.97
CA PHE A 82 -9.56 -15.20 -17.28
C PHE A 82 -9.98 -16.23 -16.20
N PRO A 83 -10.40 -17.45 -16.55
CA PRO A 83 -10.82 -18.42 -15.55
C PRO A 83 -9.65 -18.85 -14.65
N GLY A 84 -9.84 -18.91 -13.32
CA GLY A 84 -8.76 -19.26 -12.39
C GLY A 84 -9.01 -18.88 -10.93
N LYS A 85 -8.17 -19.39 -10.03
CA LYS A 85 -8.15 -18.96 -8.62
C LYS A 85 -7.49 -17.59 -8.50
N ARG A 86 -8.01 -16.75 -7.60
CA ARG A 86 -7.43 -15.44 -7.27
C ARG A 86 -7.01 -15.41 -5.82
N SER A 87 -5.99 -14.61 -5.53
CA SER A 87 -5.67 -14.14 -4.19
C SER A 87 -5.69 -12.61 -4.20
N LEU A 88 -6.21 -12.05 -3.12
CA LEU A 88 -6.09 -10.64 -2.80
C LEU A 88 -5.50 -10.51 -1.41
N TYR A 89 -4.95 -9.34 -1.12
CA TYR A 89 -4.47 -9.05 0.21
C TYR A 89 -5.63 -9.10 1.21
N LYS A 90 -5.37 -9.64 2.42
CA LYS A 90 -6.41 -9.80 3.44
C LYS A 90 -6.98 -8.45 3.88
N TRP A 91 -6.16 -7.41 3.89
CA TRP A 91 -6.54 -6.08 4.33
C TRP A 91 -6.97 -5.21 3.14
N GLY A 92 -7.89 -4.27 3.39
CA GLY A 92 -8.55 -3.48 2.35
C GLY A 92 -7.66 -2.48 1.60
N VAL A 93 -6.47 -2.17 2.12
CA VAL A 93 -5.50 -1.27 1.47
C VAL A 93 -5.23 -1.77 0.05
N SER A 94 -5.40 -0.91 -0.95
CA SER A 94 -5.35 -1.20 -2.40
C SER A 94 -6.48 -2.08 -2.97
N SER A 95 -7.11 -2.93 -2.16
CA SER A 95 -8.16 -3.85 -2.62
C SER A 95 -9.45 -3.11 -2.99
N TRP A 96 -9.79 -2.04 -2.28
CA TRP A 96 -10.97 -1.22 -2.59
C TRP A 96 -10.77 -0.42 -3.87
N GLU A 97 -9.60 0.19 -4.02
CA GLU A 97 -9.20 0.89 -5.23
C GLU A 97 -9.19 -0.06 -6.43
N ALA A 98 -8.69 -1.28 -6.27
CA ALA A 98 -8.70 -2.29 -7.32
C ALA A 98 -10.12 -2.64 -7.78
N ALA A 99 -11.06 -2.79 -6.84
CA ALA A 99 -12.46 -3.07 -7.17
C ALA A 99 -13.12 -1.89 -7.91
N LEU A 100 -12.90 -0.64 -7.46
CA LEU A 100 -13.42 0.55 -8.13
C LEU A 100 -12.85 0.73 -9.54
N LEU A 101 -11.55 0.48 -9.72
CA LEU A 101 -10.90 0.49 -11.03
C LEU A 101 -11.48 -0.59 -11.96
N ALA A 102 -11.81 -1.77 -11.42
CA ALA A 102 -12.48 -2.82 -12.19
C ALA A 102 -13.92 -2.44 -12.58
N ASP A 103 -14.60 -1.66 -11.74
CA ASP A 103 -15.93 -1.11 -11.99
C ASP A 103 -15.91 0.11 -12.94
N GLY A 104 -14.74 0.43 -13.51
CA GLY A 104 -14.59 1.49 -14.53
C GLY A 104 -14.45 2.90 -13.95
N ILE A 105 -14.31 3.05 -12.64
CA ILE A 105 -14.04 4.36 -12.03
C ILE A 105 -12.64 4.82 -12.45
N ALA A 106 -12.55 6.06 -12.92
CA ALA A 106 -11.27 6.64 -13.32
C ALA A 106 -10.33 6.77 -12.10
N PRO A 107 -9.01 6.56 -12.25
CA PRO A 107 -8.05 6.69 -11.15
C PRO A 107 -8.13 8.03 -10.39
N ALA A 108 -8.44 9.12 -11.10
CA ALA A 108 -8.59 10.46 -10.53
C ALA A 108 -9.88 10.66 -9.71
N SER A 109 -10.81 9.70 -9.77
CA SER A 109 -12.13 9.75 -9.10
C SER A 109 -12.27 8.70 -8.00
N LEU A 110 -11.18 8.05 -7.59
CA LEU A 110 -11.21 6.98 -6.58
C LEU A 110 -11.45 7.49 -5.16
N TYR A 111 -11.08 8.74 -4.89
CA TYR A 111 -11.24 9.36 -3.57
C TYR A 111 -12.22 10.55 -3.69
N PRO A 112 -13.06 10.82 -2.66
CA PRO A 112 -13.98 11.95 -2.61
C PRO A 112 -13.31 13.33 -2.71
#